data_AF-A0A2G6KBV8-F1
#
_entry.id   AF-A0A2G6KBV8-F1
#
_cell.length_a   1.000
_cell.length_b   1.000
_cell.length_c   1.000
_cell.angle_alpha   90.00
_cell.angle_beta   90.00
_cell.angle_gamma   90.00
#
_symmetry.space_group_name_H-M   'P 1'
#
loop_
_entity.id
_entity.type
_entity.pdbx_description
1 polymer ?
#
loop_
_entity_poly.entity_id
_entity_poly.type
_entity_poly.pdbx_seq_one_letter_code
_entity_poly.pdbx_strand_id
1 'polypeptide(L)'
;MFLFHTLSQYVSRQSFLTVILLVLFPFASLAASWETLKTPHFYIHHDASDTRTARMISDKAEHIYSSIAADVGYAPTSKINVYLCPTLQCFHHKQPSQHKAPEWAVGLAYPALSRIVMRSAFSPQEGRHRIKPIEIFQHELAHIVLEQALAERGGAPRWLSEGFSMYHARQWTIHGQRTIEEVVLRKTFIPLSLLISSFPVDEQAARIAYAQSFSLVSFMLQEYGQTIFHKFIAHLREGMETNRALLSSAGITVKRLELEWHASLTKRYSWFSYLSNIGALWFVLSLVFILAYFVKRHKVRRLHQQWEEEEL
;
A
#
# COMPACT_ATOMS: atom_id res chain seq x y z
N MET A 1 99.76 5.82 -44.78
CA MET A 1 100.03 6.98 -43.90
C MET A 1 98.77 7.25 -43.11
N PHE A 2 98.81 6.94 -41.81
CA PHE A 2 97.81 7.17 -40.73
C PHE A 2 96.42 6.53 -40.89
N LEU A 3 96.06 5.44 -40.20
CA LEU A 3 95.69 5.31 -38.77
C LEU A 3 94.59 6.31 -38.34
N PHE A 4 93.41 5.81 -37.93
CA PHE A 4 92.97 5.78 -36.52
C PHE A 4 91.49 5.33 -36.38
N HIS A 5 91.29 4.38 -35.44
CA HIS A 5 90.13 4.07 -34.57
C HIS A 5 88.78 3.65 -35.19
N THR A 6 88.31 2.40 -35.06
CA THR A 6 87.83 1.62 -33.88
C THR A 6 86.80 2.31 -32.99
N LEU A 7 85.55 1.82 -33.09
CA LEU A 7 84.54 1.61 -32.03
C LEU A 7 83.47 0.69 -32.68
N SER A 8 83.57 -0.64 -32.62
CA SER A 8 83.13 -1.51 -31.50
C SER A 8 81.82 -1.03 -30.85
N GLN A 9 80.70 -1.65 -31.18
CA GLN A 9 80.03 -2.63 -30.29
C GLN A 9 78.60 -2.96 -30.78
N TYR A 10 78.35 -4.27 -30.91
CA TYR A 10 77.09 -4.96 -30.61
C TYR A 10 75.78 -4.42 -31.22
N VAL A 11 75.45 -4.92 -32.41
CA VAL A 11 74.04 -5.05 -32.84
C VAL A 11 73.48 -6.29 -32.13
N SER A 12 72.92 -6.09 -30.93
CA SER A 12 72.13 -7.14 -30.27
C SER A 12 70.78 -7.26 -31.00
N ARG A 13 70.62 -8.39 -31.70
CA ARG A 13 69.30 -8.89 -32.08
C ARG A 13 68.52 -9.18 -30.79
N GLN A 14 67.63 -8.28 -30.38
CA GLN A 14 66.46 -8.65 -29.60
C GLN A 14 65.22 -8.06 -30.28
N SER A 15 64.61 -8.91 -31.12
CA SER A 15 63.24 -8.75 -31.57
C SER A 15 62.34 -8.82 -30.34
N PHE A 16 61.97 -7.67 -29.77
CA PHE A 16 60.84 -7.61 -28.84
C PHE A 16 59.57 -7.80 -29.65
N LEU A 17 59.16 -9.06 -29.81
CA LEU A 17 57.80 -9.41 -30.17
C LEU A 17 56.92 -9.06 -28.97
N THR A 18 56.33 -7.86 -28.99
CA THR A 18 55.25 -7.52 -28.08
C THR A 18 54.03 -8.33 -28.49
N VAL A 19 53.91 -9.55 -27.97
CA VAL A 19 52.66 -10.31 -28.04
C VAL A 19 51.67 -9.61 -27.11
N ILE A 20 50.87 -8.70 -27.67
CA ILE A 20 49.67 -8.20 -27.00
C ILE A 20 48.69 -9.38 -26.97
N LEU A 21 48.72 -10.15 -25.89
CA LEU A 21 47.69 -11.11 -25.58
C LEU A 21 46.43 -10.31 -25.21
N LEU A 22 45.60 -10.01 -26.22
CA LEU A 22 44.22 -9.58 -26.02
C LEU A 22 43.50 -10.74 -25.32
N VAL A 23 43.51 -10.72 -23.99
CA VAL A 23 42.61 -11.54 -23.19
C VAL A 23 41.22 -10.98 -23.44
N LEU A 24 40.57 -11.50 -24.49
CA LEU A 24 39.13 -11.46 -24.64
C LEU A 24 38.57 -12.28 -23.48
N PHE A 25 38.47 -11.66 -22.30
CA PHE A 25 37.50 -12.11 -21.33
C PHE A 25 36.17 -12.08 -22.08
N PRO A 26 35.47 -13.21 -22.26
CA PRO A 26 34.08 -13.10 -22.60
C PRO A 26 33.49 -12.34 -21.40
N PHE A 27 33.11 -11.08 -21.61
CA PHE A 27 31.99 -10.55 -20.88
C PHE A 27 30.84 -11.48 -21.29
N ALA A 28 30.73 -12.61 -20.56
CA ALA A 28 29.48 -13.28 -20.40
C ALA A 28 28.60 -12.20 -19.80
N SER A 29 27.90 -11.49 -20.68
CA SER A 29 26.63 -10.91 -20.35
C SER A 29 25.92 -12.01 -19.58
N LEU A 30 25.77 -11.81 -18.26
CA LEU A 30 24.76 -12.49 -17.48
C LEU A 30 23.45 -12.05 -18.11
N ALA A 31 23.12 -12.63 -19.26
CA ALA A 31 21.81 -12.52 -19.84
C ALA A 31 20.91 -13.08 -18.75
N ALA A 32 20.16 -12.19 -18.10
CA ALA A 32 19.17 -12.52 -17.10
C ALA A 32 18.29 -13.65 -17.65
N SER A 33 18.59 -14.88 -17.27
CA SER A 33 17.84 -16.04 -17.72
C SER A 33 16.58 -16.04 -16.86
N TRP A 34 15.50 -15.52 -17.42
CA TRP A 34 14.21 -15.54 -16.77
C TRP A 34 13.81 -16.98 -16.47
N GLU A 35 13.57 -17.25 -15.20
CA GLU A 35 13.01 -18.51 -14.72
C GLU A 35 11.50 -18.36 -14.48
N THR A 36 10.78 -19.48 -14.42
CA THR A 36 9.34 -19.47 -14.17
C THR A 36 8.94 -20.56 -13.20
N LEU A 37 8.45 -20.16 -12.03
CA LEU A 37 7.77 -21.07 -11.12
C LEU A 37 6.33 -21.26 -11.58
N LYS A 38 5.84 -22.50 -11.50
CA LYS A 38 4.49 -22.88 -11.92
C LYS A 38 3.72 -23.37 -10.72
N THR A 39 2.53 -22.82 -10.51
CA THR A 39 1.53 -23.31 -9.56
C THR A 39 0.23 -23.62 -10.32
N PRO A 40 -0.82 -24.17 -9.68
CA PRO A 40 -2.12 -24.37 -10.33
C PRO A 40 -2.63 -23.12 -11.06
N HIS A 41 -2.64 -21.94 -10.42
CA HIS A 41 -3.22 -20.72 -10.99
C HIS A 41 -2.21 -19.69 -11.50
N PHE A 42 -0.89 -19.90 -11.30
CA PHE A 42 0.11 -18.87 -11.62
C PHE A 42 1.28 -19.38 -12.46
N TYR A 43 1.78 -18.46 -13.29
CA TYR A 43 3.14 -18.46 -13.82
C TYR A 43 3.90 -17.29 -13.20
N ILE A 44 4.91 -17.58 -12.37
CA ILE A 44 5.70 -16.56 -11.67
C ILE A 44 7.06 -16.45 -12.34
N HIS A 45 7.21 -15.44 -13.20
CA HIS A 45 8.42 -15.14 -13.94
C HIS A 45 9.35 -14.25 -13.11
N HIS A 46 10.61 -14.65 -13.00
CA HIS A 46 11.59 -13.89 -12.22
C HIS A 46 13.01 -14.02 -12.79
N ASP A 47 13.87 -13.05 -12.45
CA ASP A 47 15.32 -13.16 -12.63
C ASP A 47 15.94 -14.00 -11.51
N ALA A 48 17.17 -14.50 -11.71
CA ALA A 48 17.92 -15.24 -10.70
C ALA A 48 18.04 -14.48 -9.35
N SER A 49 18.18 -13.15 -9.39
CA SER A 49 18.23 -12.28 -8.20
C SER A 49 16.94 -12.32 -7.37
N ASP A 50 15.79 -12.64 -7.98
CA ASP A 50 14.47 -12.65 -7.36
C ASP A 50 13.98 -14.03 -6.93
N THR A 51 14.81 -15.06 -7.06
CA THR A 51 14.45 -16.45 -6.75
C THR A 51 13.81 -16.61 -5.36
N ARG A 52 14.34 -15.91 -4.34
CA ARG A 52 13.79 -15.95 -2.98
C ARG A 52 12.38 -15.36 -2.92
N THR A 53 12.17 -14.21 -3.55
CA THR A 53 10.88 -13.52 -3.60
C THR A 53 9.86 -14.34 -4.41
N ALA A 54 10.26 -14.90 -5.53
CA ALA A 54 9.43 -15.76 -6.37
C ALA A 54 8.93 -16.99 -5.61
N ARG A 55 9.82 -17.69 -4.89
CA ARG A 55 9.45 -18.84 -4.04
C ARG A 55 8.47 -18.41 -2.93
N MET A 56 8.75 -17.30 -2.24
CA MET A 56 7.86 -16.78 -1.21
C MET A 56 6.44 -16.49 -1.73
N ILE A 57 6.31 -15.91 -2.93
CA ILE A 57 5.02 -15.69 -3.59
C ILE A 57 4.40 -17.04 -3.96
N SER A 58 5.16 -17.92 -4.62
CA SER A 58 4.70 -19.26 -5.03
C SER A 58 4.11 -20.06 -3.87
N ASP A 59 4.76 -20.05 -2.70
CA ASP A 59 4.33 -20.78 -1.51
C ASP A 59 2.98 -20.29 -0.94
N LYS A 60 2.62 -19.03 -1.21
CA LYS A 60 1.41 -18.39 -0.66
C LYS A 60 0.34 -18.15 -1.73
N ALA A 61 0.69 -18.17 -3.00
CA ALA A 61 -0.14 -17.70 -4.10
C ALA A 61 -1.50 -18.40 -4.15
N GLU A 62 -1.52 -19.72 -4.00
CA GLU A 62 -2.75 -20.53 -4.09
C GLU A 62 -3.71 -20.29 -2.93
N HIS A 63 -3.19 -20.12 -1.71
CA HIS A 63 -4.01 -19.78 -0.55
C HIS A 63 -4.59 -18.37 -0.69
N ILE A 64 -3.77 -17.40 -1.13
CA ILE A 64 -4.22 -16.02 -1.37
C ILE A 64 -5.30 -16.00 -2.45
N TYR A 65 -5.08 -16.69 -3.58
CA TYR A 65 -6.04 -16.82 -4.67
C TYR A 65 -7.37 -17.36 -4.16
N SER A 66 -7.33 -18.47 -3.42
CA SER A 66 -8.55 -19.12 -2.91
C SER A 66 -9.33 -18.20 -1.98
N SER A 67 -8.64 -17.46 -1.10
CA SER A 67 -9.27 -16.49 -0.21
C SER A 67 -9.93 -15.33 -0.96
N ILE A 68 -9.24 -14.73 -1.94
CA ILE A 68 -9.78 -13.61 -2.71
C ILE A 68 -10.95 -14.08 -3.59
N ALA A 69 -10.79 -15.21 -4.28
CA ALA A 69 -11.83 -15.78 -5.15
C ALA A 69 -13.10 -16.13 -4.36
N ALA A 70 -12.96 -16.64 -3.13
CA ALA A 70 -14.09 -16.94 -2.26
C ALA A 70 -14.87 -15.68 -1.85
N ASP A 71 -14.17 -14.60 -1.49
CA ASP A 71 -14.80 -13.33 -1.09
C ASP A 71 -15.53 -12.66 -2.26
N VAL A 72 -15.00 -12.78 -3.49
CA VAL A 72 -15.66 -12.25 -4.71
C VAL A 72 -16.76 -13.16 -5.22
N GLY A 73 -16.68 -14.48 -5.00
CA GLY A 73 -17.57 -15.45 -5.66
C GLY A 73 -17.26 -15.63 -7.15
N TYR A 74 -15.99 -15.42 -7.53
CA TYR A 74 -15.49 -15.55 -8.88
C TYR A 74 -14.05 -16.05 -8.85
N ALA A 75 -13.76 -17.06 -9.67
CA ALA A 75 -12.44 -17.68 -9.77
C ALA A 75 -11.93 -17.54 -11.21
N PRO A 76 -10.88 -16.73 -11.46
CA PRO A 76 -10.21 -16.68 -12.76
C PRO A 76 -9.78 -18.07 -13.21
N THR A 77 -10.23 -18.52 -14.39
CA THR A 77 -9.93 -19.86 -14.91
C THR A 77 -8.59 -19.92 -15.65
N SER A 78 -8.17 -18.81 -16.26
CA SER A 78 -6.86 -18.69 -16.91
C SER A 78 -5.76 -18.48 -15.88
N LYS A 79 -4.61 -19.12 -16.09
CA LYS A 79 -3.42 -18.86 -15.29
C LYS A 79 -2.99 -17.40 -15.37
N ILE A 80 -2.63 -16.83 -14.23
CA ILE A 80 -2.19 -15.45 -14.08
C ILE A 80 -0.67 -15.38 -14.19
N ASN A 81 -0.17 -14.52 -15.07
CA ASN A 81 1.26 -14.28 -15.26
C ASN A 81 1.74 -13.19 -14.30
N VAL A 82 2.69 -13.51 -13.44
CA VAL A 82 3.28 -12.59 -12.46
C VAL A 82 4.72 -12.33 -12.88
N TYR A 83 5.07 -11.08 -13.17
CA TYR A 83 6.43 -10.67 -13.52
C TYR A 83 7.05 -9.92 -12.34
N LEU A 84 8.14 -10.47 -11.78
CA LEU A 84 8.96 -9.82 -10.78
C LEU A 84 10.07 -9.03 -11.46
N CYS A 85 10.12 -7.73 -11.21
CA CYS A 85 11.06 -6.83 -11.84
C CYS A 85 12.03 -6.20 -10.83
N PRO A 86 13.32 -6.56 -10.87
CA PRO A 86 14.32 -6.02 -9.95
C PRO A 86 14.76 -4.60 -10.31
N THR A 87 14.46 -4.15 -11.54
CA THR A 87 14.80 -2.81 -12.03
C THR A 87 13.58 -2.08 -12.56
N LEU A 88 13.60 -0.74 -12.50
CA LEU A 88 12.55 0.10 -13.08
C LEU A 88 12.43 -0.12 -14.60
N GLN A 89 13.55 -0.36 -15.29
CA GLN A 89 13.56 -0.69 -16.72
C GLN A 89 12.79 -1.98 -17.00
N CYS A 90 12.99 -3.05 -16.21
CA CYS A 90 12.17 -4.26 -16.32
C CYS A 90 10.70 -3.93 -16.10
N PHE A 91 10.41 -3.18 -15.02
CA PHE A 91 9.05 -2.85 -14.64
C PHE A 91 8.32 -2.14 -15.78
N HIS A 92 8.95 -1.16 -16.44
CA HIS A 92 8.38 -0.49 -17.61
C HIS A 92 8.28 -1.42 -18.84
N HIS A 93 9.30 -2.23 -19.12
CA HIS A 93 9.34 -3.09 -20.30
C HIS A 93 8.25 -4.19 -20.26
N LYS A 94 7.93 -4.73 -19.08
CA LYS A 94 6.91 -5.77 -18.91
C LYS A 94 5.47 -5.23 -18.95
N GLN A 95 5.28 -3.91 -18.86
CA GLN A 95 3.97 -3.29 -19.03
C GLN A 95 3.51 -3.39 -20.50
N PRO A 96 2.31 -3.93 -20.79
CA PRO A 96 1.78 -4.08 -22.14
C PRO A 96 1.40 -2.73 -22.79
N SER A 97 1.11 -1.71 -21.98
CA SER A 97 0.75 -0.38 -22.46
C SER A 97 1.96 0.41 -22.95
N GLN A 98 1.77 1.21 -24.00
CA GLN A 98 2.72 2.24 -24.43
C GLN A 98 2.78 3.40 -23.42
N HIS A 99 1.65 3.74 -22.79
CA HIS A 99 1.59 4.68 -21.68
C HIS A 99 2.02 3.94 -20.41
N LYS A 100 3.19 4.32 -19.88
CA LYS A 100 3.77 3.70 -18.69
C LYS A 100 3.16 4.31 -17.43
N ALA A 101 2.95 3.45 -16.42
CA ALA A 101 2.54 3.91 -15.10
C ALA A 101 3.60 4.85 -14.50
N PRO A 102 3.21 5.70 -13.54
CA PRO A 102 4.16 6.54 -12.82
C PRO A 102 5.28 5.73 -12.15
N GLU A 103 6.47 6.32 -12.02
CA GLU A 103 7.65 5.63 -11.45
C GLU A 103 7.46 5.18 -9.99
N TRP A 104 6.58 5.86 -9.25
CA TRP A 104 6.24 5.49 -7.87
C TRP A 104 5.40 4.21 -7.77
N ALA A 105 4.83 3.72 -8.88
CA ALA A 105 4.05 2.48 -8.88
C ALA A 105 4.94 1.28 -8.56
N VAL A 106 4.48 0.45 -7.62
CA VAL A 106 5.21 -0.75 -7.16
C VAL A 106 4.60 -2.05 -7.66
N GLY A 107 3.36 -1.99 -8.15
CA GLY A 107 2.59 -3.10 -8.70
C GLY A 107 1.56 -2.56 -9.70
N LEU A 108 1.23 -3.38 -10.69
CA LEU A 108 0.21 -3.12 -11.70
C LEU A 108 -0.50 -4.42 -12.09
N ALA A 109 -1.82 -4.41 -11.99
CA ALA A 109 -2.71 -5.44 -12.51
C ALA A 109 -3.22 -5.08 -13.91
N TYR A 110 -3.25 -6.08 -14.79
CA TYR A 110 -3.87 -6.03 -16.11
C TYR A 110 -4.92 -7.15 -16.20
N PRO A 111 -6.15 -6.91 -15.69
CA PRO A 111 -7.18 -7.95 -15.56
C PRO A 111 -7.51 -8.65 -16.89
N ALA A 112 -7.70 -7.89 -17.97
CA ALA A 112 -8.00 -8.45 -19.30
C ALA A 112 -6.90 -9.38 -19.85
N LEU A 113 -5.67 -9.27 -19.34
CA LEU A 113 -4.52 -10.08 -19.77
C LEU A 113 -4.13 -11.15 -18.74
N SER A 114 -4.84 -11.24 -17.61
CA SER A 114 -4.46 -12.06 -16.45
C SER A 114 -2.97 -11.87 -16.12
N ARG A 115 -2.55 -10.61 -15.94
CA ARG A 115 -1.14 -10.27 -15.76
C ARG A 115 -0.92 -9.31 -14.60
N ILE A 116 0.05 -9.63 -13.77
CA ILE A 116 0.58 -8.78 -12.71
C ILE A 116 2.03 -8.44 -13.06
N VAL A 117 2.39 -7.17 -13.00
CA VAL A 117 3.78 -6.71 -13.10
C VAL A 117 4.10 -5.99 -11.80
N MET A 118 5.15 -6.42 -11.09
CA MET A 118 5.49 -5.83 -9.79
C MET A 118 6.99 -5.67 -9.59
N ARG A 119 7.34 -4.66 -8.81
CA ARG A 119 8.74 -4.40 -8.43
C ARG A 119 9.14 -5.35 -7.32
N SER A 120 10.34 -5.91 -7.42
CA SER A 120 10.93 -6.78 -6.40
C SER A 120 12.06 -6.12 -5.62
N ALA A 121 12.65 -5.05 -6.18
CA ALA A 121 13.61 -4.18 -5.50
C ALA A 121 13.36 -2.69 -5.83
N PHE A 122 13.81 -1.82 -4.92
CA PHE A 122 13.96 -0.39 -5.17
C PHE A 122 15.41 -0.08 -5.58
N SER A 123 15.60 0.93 -6.42
CA SER A 123 16.92 1.49 -6.71
C SER A 123 17.53 2.06 -5.43
N PRO A 124 18.87 2.00 -5.26
CA PRO A 124 19.56 2.68 -4.17
C PRO A 124 19.21 4.17 -4.02
N GLN A 125 18.81 4.83 -5.11
CA GLN A 125 18.42 6.25 -5.13
C GLN A 125 17.01 6.52 -4.56
N GLU A 126 16.16 5.49 -4.48
CA GLU A 126 14.77 5.59 -4.00
C GLU A 126 14.65 5.43 -2.47
N GLY A 127 15.79 5.37 -1.77
CA GLY A 127 15.84 5.31 -0.30
C GLY A 127 15.59 3.92 0.29
N ARG A 128 15.46 3.85 1.63
CA ARG A 128 15.32 2.60 2.40
C ARG A 128 13.87 2.12 2.52
N HIS A 129 13.05 2.28 1.48
CA HIS A 129 11.71 1.70 1.50
C HIS A 129 11.82 0.17 1.39
N ARG A 130 11.13 -0.55 2.28
CA ARG A 130 11.08 -2.02 2.21
C ARG A 130 9.93 -2.41 1.30
N ILE A 131 10.23 -3.04 0.17
CA ILE A 131 9.21 -3.73 -0.62
C ILE A 131 8.62 -4.85 0.23
N LYS A 132 7.30 -4.98 0.16
CA LYS A 132 6.56 -6.06 0.78
C LYS A 132 5.89 -6.88 -0.32
N PRO A 133 6.59 -7.85 -0.91
CA PRO A 133 6.14 -8.51 -2.13
C PRO A 133 4.78 -9.19 -1.98
N ILE A 134 4.52 -9.79 -0.81
CA ILE A 134 3.23 -10.45 -0.55
C ILE A 134 2.09 -9.43 -0.51
N GLU A 135 2.26 -8.28 0.15
CA GLU A 135 1.21 -7.25 0.19
C GLU A 135 0.91 -6.71 -1.22
N ILE A 136 1.95 -6.46 -2.04
CA ILE A 136 1.78 -6.02 -3.43
C ILE A 136 1.07 -7.10 -4.25
N PHE A 137 1.53 -8.35 -4.18
CA PHE A 137 0.90 -9.45 -4.92
C PHE A 137 -0.57 -9.64 -4.55
N GLN A 138 -0.92 -9.58 -3.25
CA GLN A 138 -2.30 -9.65 -2.78
C GLN A 138 -3.15 -8.51 -3.34
N HIS A 139 -2.62 -7.28 -3.35
CA HIS A 139 -3.29 -6.10 -3.88
C HIS A 139 -3.58 -6.27 -5.38
N GLU A 140 -2.56 -6.58 -6.18
CA GLU A 140 -2.73 -6.71 -7.63
C GLU A 140 -3.62 -7.90 -7.99
N LEU A 141 -3.54 -9.01 -7.26
CA LEU A 141 -4.40 -10.17 -7.48
C LEU A 141 -5.86 -9.86 -7.16
N ALA A 142 -6.14 -9.08 -6.12
CA ALA A 142 -7.49 -8.64 -5.81
C ALA A 142 -8.10 -7.80 -6.95
N HIS A 143 -7.31 -6.91 -7.57
CA HIS A 143 -7.72 -6.24 -8.81
C HIS A 143 -8.02 -7.23 -9.93
N ILE A 144 -7.13 -8.19 -10.21
CA ILE A 144 -7.38 -9.18 -11.28
C ILE A 144 -8.71 -9.89 -11.06
N VAL A 145 -8.95 -10.43 -9.85
CA VAL A 145 -10.14 -11.25 -9.57
C VAL A 145 -11.41 -10.40 -9.65
N LEU A 146 -11.45 -9.25 -8.97
CA LEU A 146 -12.64 -8.43 -8.88
C LEU A 146 -12.99 -7.76 -10.22
N GLU A 147 -12.00 -7.23 -10.94
CA GLU A 147 -12.22 -6.59 -12.24
C GLU A 147 -12.67 -7.60 -13.29
N GLN A 148 -12.12 -8.82 -13.29
CA GLN A 148 -12.60 -9.88 -14.17
C GLN A 148 -14.02 -10.31 -13.82
N ALA A 149 -14.37 -10.40 -12.53
CA ALA A 149 -15.72 -10.73 -12.09
C ALA A 149 -16.78 -9.73 -12.60
N LEU A 150 -16.38 -8.47 -12.81
CA LEU A 150 -17.25 -7.38 -13.25
C LEU A 150 -16.95 -6.90 -14.70
N ALA A 151 -16.15 -7.65 -15.45
CA ALA A 151 -15.67 -7.23 -16.78
C ALA A 151 -16.81 -6.98 -17.78
N GLU A 152 -17.86 -7.81 -17.76
CA GLU A 152 -19.04 -7.64 -18.63
C GLU A 152 -19.83 -6.35 -18.34
N ARG A 153 -19.55 -5.70 -17.21
CA ARG A 153 -20.18 -4.44 -16.77
C ARG A 153 -19.25 -3.25 -16.87
N GLY A 154 -18.11 -3.41 -17.53
CA GLY A 154 -17.10 -2.36 -17.68
C GLY A 154 -16.06 -2.31 -16.56
N GLY A 155 -16.02 -3.31 -15.67
CA GLY A 155 -15.11 -3.40 -14.55
C GLY A 155 -15.74 -2.97 -13.22
N ALA A 156 -14.94 -3.04 -12.16
CA ALA A 156 -15.37 -2.65 -10.82
C ALA A 156 -15.36 -1.12 -10.66
N PRO A 157 -16.33 -0.53 -9.96
CA PRO A 157 -16.24 0.86 -9.53
C PRO A 157 -14.95 1.08 -8.74
N ARG A 158 -14.24 2.19 -9.00
CA ARG A 158 -12.88 2.40 -8.46
C ARG A 158 -12.80 2.34 -6.93
N TRP A 159 -13.79 2.87 -6.22
CA TRP A 159 -13.83 2.78 -4.75
C TRP A 159 -13.85 1.32 -4.26
N LEU A 160 -14.56 0.44 -4.98
CA LEU A 160 -14.69 -0.96 -4.62
C LEU A 160 -13.41 -1.70 -4.98
N SER A 161 -12.87 -1.48 -6.18
CA SER A 161 -11.62 -2.07 -6.66
C SER A 161 -10.46 -1.75 -5.71
N GLU A 162 -10.25 -0.48 -5.41
CA GLU A 162 -9.15 -0.02 -4.55
C GLU A 162 -9.36 -0.43 -3.09
N GLY A 163 -10.58 -0.27 -2.57
CA GLY A 163 -10.91 -0.64 -1.20
C GLY A 163 -10.74 -2.14 -0.92
N PHE A 164 -11.17 -2.98 -1.87
CA PHE A 164 -11.04 -4.43 -1.79
C PHE A 164 -9.59 -4.89 -1.92
N SER A 165 -8.84 -4.32 -2.87
CA SER A 165 -7.41 -4.62 -3.02
C SER A 165 -6.59 -4.24 -1.78
N MET A 166 -6.85 -3.06 -1.22
CA MET A 166 -6.20 -2.63 0.02
C MET A 166 -6.60 -3.50 1.22
N TYR A 167 -7.86 -3.95 1.31
CA TYR A 167 -8.33 -4.85 2.36
C TYR A 167 -7.56 -6.16 2.38
N HIS A 168 -7.48 -6.86 1.24
CA HIS A 168 -6.79 -8.14 1.14
C HIS A 168 -5.29 -8.04 1.32
N ALA A 169 -4.69 -6.97 0.79
CA ALA A 169 -3.27 -6.69 0.97
C ALA A 169 -2.91 -6.29 2.40
N ARG A 170 -3.90 -6.13 3.29
CA ARG A 170 -3.74 -5.58 4.65
C ARG A 170 -2.94 -4.27 4.64
N GLN A 171 -3.14 -3.46 3.59
CA GLN A 171 -2.42 -2.21 3.35
C GLN A 171 -2.99 -1.06 4.21
N TRP A 172 -3.18 -1.34 5.49
CA TRP A 172 -3.50 -0.30 6.45
C TRP A 172 -2.23 0.45 6.83
N THR A 173 -1.91 1.46 6.02
CA THR A 173 -0.75 2.32 6.26
C THR A 173 -1.04 3.29 7.39
N ILE A 174 0.01 3.70 8.12
CA ILE A 174 -0.07 4.76 9.14
C ILE A 174 -0.68 6.04 8.54
N HIS A 175 -0.38 6.34 7.27
CA HIS A 175 -0.92 7.49 6.56
C HIS A 175 -2.42 7.36 6.27
N GLY A 176 -2.88 6.17 5.87
CA GLY A 176 -4.31 5.88 5.68
C GLY A 176 -5.11 6.01 6.98
N GLN A 177 -4.58 5.46 8.08
CA GLN A 177 -5.16 5.60 9.42
C GLN A 177 -5.28 7.09 9.82
N ARG A 178 -4.21 7.87 9.69
CA ARG A 178 -4.25 9.31 10.02
C ARG A 178 -5.23 10.08 9.14
N THR A 179 -5.31 9.72 7.85
CA THR A 179 -6.24 10.36 6.92
C THR A 179 -7.68 10.11 7.33
N ILE A 180 -8.06 8.86 7.63
CA ILE A 180 -9.44 8.57 8.05
C ILE A 180 -9.76 9.19 9.42
N GLU A 181 -8.79 9.22 10.35
CA GLU A 181 -8.92 9.90 11.65
C GLU A 181 -9.22 11.39 11.48
N GLU A 182 -8.43 12.07 10.65
CA GLU A 182 -8.62 13.49 10.36
C GLU A 182 -10.00 13.76 9.74
N VAL A 183 -10.41 12.94 8.77
CA VAL A 183 -11.72 13.02 8.10
C VAL A 183 -12.86 12.88 9.11
N VAL A 184 -12.76 11.92 10.04
CA VAL A 184 -13.77 11.68 11.08
C VAL A 184 -13.85 12.86 12.05
N LEU A 185 -12.71 13.31 12.57
CA LEU A 185 -12.64 14.41 13.54
C LEU A 185 -13.13 15.74 12.96
N ARG A 186 -12.80 16.02 11.70
CA ARG A 186 -13.19 17.25 11.00
C ARG A 186 -14.55 17.14 10.29
N LYS A 187 -15.14 15.94 10.23
CA LYS A 187 -16.37 15.63 9.49
C LYS A 187 -16.31 15.99 8.00
N THR A 188 -15.13 15.82 7.39
CA THR A 188 -14.87 16.15 5.99
C THR A 188 -14.93 14.91 5.10
N PHE A 189 -15.96 14.08 5.28
CA PHE A 189 -16.15 12.88 4.45
C PHE A 189 -16.50 13.28 3.01
N ILE A 190 -15.92 12.57 2.05
CA ILE A 190 -16.47 12.49 0.69
C ILE A 190 -17.80 11.73 0.80
N PRO A 191 -18.93 12.31 0.37
CA PRO A 191 -20.21 11.62 0.40
C PRO A 191 -20.14 10.31 -0.39
N LEU A 192 -20.77 9.25 0.14
CA LEU A 192 -20.68 7.93 -0.46
C LEU A 192 -21.28 7.89 -1.88
N SER A 193 -22.35 8.65 -2.12
CA SER A 193 -22.92 8.80 -3.47
C SER A 193 -21.89 9.36 -4.47
N LEU A 194 -21.08 10.34 -4.04
CA LEU A 194 -20.04 10.92 -4.87
C LEU A 194 -18.92 9.90 -5.13
N LEU A 195 -18.44 9.24 -4.08
CA LEU A 195 -17.38 8.21 -4.15
C LEU A 195 -17.76 7.02 -5.04
N ILE A 196 -19.05 6.64 -5.06
CA ILE A 196 -19.58 5.61 -5.96
C ILE A 196 -19.55 6.07 -7.43
N SER A 197 -19.89 7.33 -7.67
CA SER A 197 -20.06 7.87 -9.03
C SER A 197 -18.77 8.37 -9.68
N SER A 198 -17.81 8.86 -8.90
CA SER A 198 -16.57 9.44 -9.41
C SER A 198 -15.44 9.31 -8.39
N PHE A 199 -14.21 9.20 -8.90
CA PHE A 199 -13.01 9.14 -8.09
C PHE A 199 -12.15 10.38 -8.35
N PRO A 200 -11.74 11.12 -7.31
CA PRO A 200 -11.04 12.38 -7.49
C PRO A 200 -9.64 12.19 -8.10
N VAL A 201 -9.23 13.18 -8.90
CA VAL A 201 -7.89 13.24 -9.54
C VAL A 201 -6.90 14.05 -8.70
N ASP A 202 -7.39 15.06 -7.98
CA ASP A 202 -6.57 15.83 -7.04
C ASP A 202 -5.94 14.91 -5.97
N GLU A 203 -4.66 15.11 -5.68
CA GLU A 203 -3.87 14.21 -4.84
C GLU A 203 -4.44 14.12 -3.41
N GLN A 204 -4.83 15.24 -2.82
CA GLN A 204 -5.37 15.27 -1.46
C GLN A 204 -6.74 14.59 -1.39
N ALA A 205 -7.63 14.91 -2.32
CA ALA A 205 -8.94 14.27 -2.41
C ALA A 205 -8.82 12.78 -2.74
N ALA A 206 -7.89 12.38 -3.61
CA ALA A 206 -7.60 10.98 -3.91
C ALA A 206 -7.14 10.22 -2.66
N ARG A 207 -6.24 10.79 -1.86
CA ARG A 207 -5.80 10.17 -0.60
C ARG A 207 -6.98 9.90 0.34
N ILE A 208 -7.92 10.83 0.45
CA ILE A 208 -9.15 10.66 1.24
C ILE A 208 -10.03 9.57 0.63
N ALA A 209 -10.24 9.58 -0.68
CA ALA A 209 -11.03 8.58 -1.39
C ALA A 209 -10.49 7.16 -1.20
N TYR A 210 -9.16 6.97 -1.29
CA TYR A 210 -8.48 5.71 -0.99
C TYR A 210 -8.72 5.25 0.46
N ALA A 211 -8.52 6.14 1.43
CA ALA A 211 -8.72 5.82 2.85
C ALA A 211 -10.19 5.46 3.16
N GLN A 212 -11.15 6.20 2.60
CA GLN A 212 -12.57 5.91 2.73
C GLN A 212 -12.95 4.60 2.05
N SER A 213 -12.42 4.32 0.87
CA SER A 213 -12.68 3.09 0.10
C SER A 213 -12.26 1.86 0.89
N PHE A 214 -11.03 1.83 1.40
CA PHE A 214 -10.57 0.74 2.27
C PHE A 214 -11.46 0.62 3.50
N SER A 215 -11.74 1.75 4.18
CA SER A 215 -12.50 1.73 5.43
C SER A 215 -13.92 1.21 5.24
N LEU A 216 -14.56 1.59 4.14
CA LEU A 216 -15.90 1.16 3.78
C LEU A 216 -15.95 -0.32 3.44
N VAL A 217 -15.05 -0.82 2.59
CA VAL A 217 -15.01 -2.26 2.26
C VAL A 217 -14.69 -3.09 3.50
N SER A 218 -13.76 -2.63 4.34
CA SER A 218 -13.46 -3.26 5.63
C SER A 218 -14.69 -3.33 6.52
N PHE A 219 -15.46 -2.24 6.61
CA PHE A 219 -16.70 -2.19 7.36
C PHE A 219 -17.74 -3.16 6.80
N MET A 220 -17.93 -3.20 5.47
CA MET A 220 -18.88 -4.09 4.83
C MET A 220 -18.57 -5.57 5.13
N LEU A 221 -17.30 -5.96 5.01
CA LEU A 221 -16.86 -7.33 5.28
C LEU A 221 -16.93 -7.69 6.78
N GLN A 222 -16.69 -6.74 7.68
CA GLN A 222 -16.73 -6.97 9.13
C GLN A 222 -18.17 -7.00 9.69
N GLU A 223 -19.03 -6.09 9.23
CA GLU A 223 -20.39 -5.92 9.78
C GLU A 223 -21.40 -6.86 9.13
N TYR A 224 -21.39 -6.98 7.80
CA TYR A 224 -22.36 -7.82 7.07
C TYR A 224 -21.81 -9.21 6.73
N GLY A 225 -20.50 -9.39 6.81
CA GLY A 225 -19.84 -10.67 6.54
C GLY A 225 -19.65 -10.98 5.05
N GLN A 226 -18.80 -11.99 4.79
CA GLN A 226 -18.41 -12.41 3.45
C GLN A 226 -19.59 -12.86 2.58
N THR A 227 -20.58 -13.55 3.14
CA THR A 227 -21.75 -14.04 2.38
C THR A 227 -22.56 -12.89 1.77
N ILE A 228 -22.75 -11.81 2.52
CA ILE A 228 -23.49 -10.63 2.04
C ILE A 228 -22.64 -9.87 1.02
N PHE A 229 -21.33 -9.75 1.26
CA PHE A 229 -20.41 -9.12 0.31
C PHE A 229 -20.38 -9.87 -1.02
N HIS A 230 -20.27 -11.20 -1.01
CA HIS A 230 -20.37 -12.04 -2.20
C HIS A 230 -21.67 -11.78 -2.96
N LYS A 231 -22.83 -11.80 -2.29
CA LYS A 231 -24.12 -11.53 -2.94
C LYS A 231 -24.17 -10.13 -3.56
N PHE A 232 -23.58 -9.14 -2.89
CA PHE A 232 -23.45 -7.79 -3.44
C PHE A 232 -22.65 -7.79 -4.74
N ILE A 233 -21.48 -8.44 -4.80
CA ILE A 233 -20.69 -8.56 -6.03
C ILE A 233 -21.47 -9.32 -7.11
N ALA A 234 -22.17 -10.41 -6.75
CA ALA A 234 -22.97 -11.18 -7.70
C ALA A 234 -24.07 -10.33 -8.37
N HIS A 235 -24.77 -9.49 -7.60
CA HIS A 235 -25.76 -8.56 -8.15
C HIS A 235 -25.14 -7.46 -9.02
N LEU A 236 -23.95 -6.96 -8.66
CA LEU A 236 -23.22 -6.04 -9.55
C LEU A 236 -22.87 -6.72 -10.89
N ARG A 237 -22.43 -7.99 -10.86
CA ARG A 237 -22.12 -8.78 -12.06
C ARG A 237 -23.34 -8.99 -12.96
N GLU A 238 -24.52 -9.13 -12.36
CA GLU A 238 -25.82 -9.18 -13.06
C GLU A 238 -26.26 -7.83 -13.65
N GLY A 239 -25.50 -6.75 -13.41
CA GLY A 239 -25.78 -5.41 -13.92
C GLY A 239 -26.71 -4.57 -13.04
N MET A 240 -26.89 -4.93 -11.77
CA MET A 240 -27.59 -4.08 -10.83
C MET A 240 -26.75 -2.87 -10.43
N GLU A 241 -27.38 -1.70 -10.38
CA GLU A 241 -26.78 -0.50 -9.77
C GLU A 241 -26.46 -0.71 -8.29
N THR A 242 -25.37 -0.09 -7.80
CA THR A 242 -24.84 -0.27 -6.44
C THR A 242 -25.90 -0.23 -5.33
N ASN A 243 -26.82 0.74 -5.38
CA ASN A 243 -27.87 0.86 -4.35
C ASN A 243 -28.88 -0.29 -4.39
N ARG A 244 -29.22 -0.78 -5.58
CA ARG A 244 -30.12 -1.94 -5.74
C ARG A 244 -29.42 -3.24 -5.35
N ALA A 245 -28.14 -3.38 -5.70
CA ALA A 245 -27.32 -4.52 -5.30
C ALA A 245 -27.22 -4.61 -3.77
N LEU A 246 -26.94 -3.51 -3.08
CA LEU A 246 -26.91 -3.45 -1.61
C LEU A 246 -28.27 -3.76 -0.98
N LEU A 247 -29.36 -3.22 -1.54
CA LEU A 247 -30.70 -3.47 -1.02
C LEU A 247 -31.06 -4.96 -1.15
N SER A 248 -30.68 -5.59 -2.25
CA SER A 248 -30.97 -7.00 -2.53
C SER A 248 -30.09 -7.96 -1.72
N SER A 249 -28.84 -7.59 -1.44
CA SER A 249 -27.91 -8.43 -0.68
C SER A 249 -28.03 -8.26 0.82
N ALA A 250 -28.11 -7.02 1.32
CA ALA A 250 -27.99 -6.66 2.72
C ALA A 250 -29.28 -6.05 3.32
N GLY A 251 -30.31 -5.80 2.49
CA GLY A 251 -31.56 -5.17 2.95
C GLY A 251 -31.44 -3.68 3.25
N ILE A 252 -30.34 -3.03 2.86
CA ILE A 252 -30.06 -1.63 3.16
C ILE A 252 -29.71 -0.83 1.91
N THR A 253 -29.96 0.48 1.97
CA THR A 253 -29.58 1.42 0.90
C THR A 253 -28.16 1.95 1.10
N VAL A 254 -27.58 2.55 0.06
CA VAL A 254 -26.30 3.29 0.15
C VAL A 254 -26.35 4.35 1.26
N LYS A 255 -27.48 5.06 1.39
CA LYS A 255 -27.65 6.07 2.44
C LYS A 255 -27.59 5.46 3.84
N ARG A 256 -28.21 4.29 4.03
CA ARG A 256 -28.16 3.58 5.32
C ARG A 256 -26.76 3.05 5.61
N LEU A 257 -26.10 2.48 4.61
CA LEU A 257 -24.71 2.02 4.69
C LEU A 257 -23.77 3.17 5.12
N GLU A 258 -23.89 4.34 4.50
CA GLU A 258 -23.09 5.52 4.85
C GLU A 258 -23.28 5.94 6.31
N LEU A 259 -24.52 5.99 6.78
CA LEU A 259 -24.83 6.34 8.18
C LEU A 259 -24.24 5.33 9.17
N GLU A 260 -24.41 4.03 8.92
CA GLU A 260 -23.88 2.97 9.78
C GLU A 260 -22.35 2.97 9.80
N TRP A 261 -21.73 3.13 8.62
CA TRP A 261 -20.29 3.23 8.48
C TRP A 261 -19.71 4.45 9.22
N HIS A 262 -20.27 5.66 9.01
CA HIS A 262 -19.83 6.86 9.73
C HIS A 262 -20.01 6.75 11.24
N ALA A 263 -21.10 6.12 11.71
CA ALA A 263 -21.33 5.88 13.13
C ALA A 263 -20.27 4.92 13.71
N SER A 264 -19.92 3.86 12.97
CA SER A 264 -18.87 2.91 13.37
C SER A 264 -17.51 3.59 13.55
N LEU A 265 -17.15 4.49 12.63
CA LEU A 265 -15.90 5.26 12.69
C LEU A 265 -15.92 6.26 13.84
N THR A 266 -17.02 7.00 13.99
CA THR A 266 -17.17 7.96 15.08
C THR A 266 -16.99 7.29 16.43
N LYS A 267 -17.62 6.12 16.66
CA LYS A 267 -17.44 5.34 17.89
C LYS A 267 -15.99 4.89 18.10
N ARG A 268 -15.31 4.47 17.02
CA ARG A 268 -13.90 4.03 17.05
C ARG A 268 -12.93 5.18 17.36
N TYR A 269 -13.26 6.41 16.99
CA TYR A 269 -12.36 7.56 17.15
C TYR A 269 -12.80 8.53 18.26
N SER A 270 -14.02 8.41 18.79
CA SER A 270 -14.55 9.29 19.84
C SER A 270 -13.91 9.05 21.22
N TRP A 271 -13.31 7.89 21.50
CA TRP A 271 -12.60 7.67 22.77
C TRP A 271 -11.50 8.72 23.01
N PHE A 272 -10.92 9.29 21.95
CA PHE A 272 -9.98 10.39 22.05
C PHE A 272 -10.65 11.67 22.58
N SER A 273 -11.89 11.95 22.19
CA SER A 273 -12.70 13.05 22.74
C SER A 273 -13.09 12.83 24.20
N TYR A 274 -13.25 11.56 24.63
CA TYR A 274 -13.47 11.24 26.04
C TYR A 274 -12.19 11.42 26.88
N LEU A 275 -11.00 11.09 26.35
CA LEU A 275 -9.72 11.33 27.00
C LEU A 275 -9.33 12.80 27.09
N SER A 276 -9.63 13.61 26.07
CA SER A 276 -9.41 15.06 26.15
C SER A 276 -10.25 15.70 27.26
N ASN A 277 -11.45 15.18 27.52
CA ASN A 277 -12.28 15.62 28.64
C ASN A 277 -11.70 15.20 30.00
N ILE A 278 -11.04 14.03 30.10
CA ILE A 278 -10.32 13.63 31.31
C ILE A 278 -9.14 14.57 31.57
N GLY A 279 -8.38 14.95 30.55
CA GLY A 279 -7.31 15.95 30.68
C GLY A 279 -7.83 17.32 31.11
N ALA A 280 -8.94 17.78 30.53
CA ALA A 280 -9.60 19.03 30.93
C ALA A 280 -10.13 18.97 32.38
N LEU A 281 -10.68 17.82 32.81
CA LEU A 281 -11.09 17.60 34.19
C LEU A 281 -9.89 17.69 35.15
N TRP A 282 -8.76 17.05 34.83
CA TRP A 282 -7.54 17.14 35.65
C TRP A 282 -6.93 18.54 35.66
N PHE A 283 -7.02 19.28 34.55
CA PHE A 283 -6.62 20.69 34.48
C PHE A 283 -7.49 21.57 35.38
N VAL A 284 -8.81 21.42 35.31
CA VAL A 284 -9.76 22.15 36.19
C VAL A 284 -9.55 21.77 37.65
N LEU A 285 -9.38 20.48 37.96
CA LEU A 285 -9.11 20.00 39.32
C LEU A 285 -7.82 20.60 39.87
N SER A 286 -6.76 20.64 39.05
CA SER A 286 -5.48 21.28 39.40
C SER A 286 -5.64 22.77 39.70
N LEU A 287 -6.42 23.49 38.89
CA LEU A 287 -6.73 24.92 39.15
C LEU A 287 -7.49 25.11 40.46
N VAL A 288 -8.47 24.26 40.77
CA VAL A 288 -9.21 24.30 42.04
C VAL A 288 -8.27 24.05 43.23
N PHE A 289 -7.36 23.08 43.13
CA PHE A 289 -6.36 22.82 44.18
C PHE A 289 -5.40 24.00 44.38
N ILE A 290 -4.93 24.61 43.29
CA ILE A 290 -4.07 25.80 43.35
C ILE A 290 -4.82 26.96 44.03
N LEU A 291 -6.07 27.22 43.64
CA LEU A 291 -6.88 28.28 44.24
C LEU A 291 -7.12 28.02 45.73
N ALA A 292 -7.49 26.79 46.10
CA ALA A 292 -7.69 26.39 47.49
C ALA A 292 -6.40 26.55 48.33
N TYR A 293 -5.24 26.21 47.75
CA TYR A 293 -3.94 26.43 48.38
C TYR A 293 -3.67 27.92 48.63
N PHE A 294 -3.91 28.80 47.65
CA PHE A 294 -3.72 30.24 47.81
C PHE A 294 -4.70 30.85 48.83
N VAL A 295 -5.97 30.46 48.81
CA VAL A 295 -6.97 30.89 49.80
C VAL A 295 -6.55 30.47 51.22
N LYS A 296 -6.14 29.21 51.40
CA LYS A 296 -5.65 28.71 52.70
C LYS A 296 -4.41 29.48 53.14
N ARG A 297 -3.44 29.69 52.24
CA ARG A 297 -2.20 30.43 52.54
C ARG A 297 -2.48 31.87 52.95
N HIS A 298 -3.41 32.55 52.29
CA HIS A 298 -3.83 33.91 52.68
C HIS A 298 -4.51 33.94 54.05
N LYS A 299 -5.39 32.98 54.35
CA LYS A 299 -6.07 32.91 55.66
C LYS A 299 -5.09 32.66 56.81
N VAL A 300 -4.13 31.75 56.61
CA VAL A 300 -3.09 31.44 57.60
C VAL A 300 -2.18 32.64 57.86
N ARG A 301 -1.79 33.38 56.82
CA ARG A 301 -0.98 34.61 56.99
C ARG A 301 -1.69 35.68 57.80
N ARG A 302 -3.00 35.91 57.56
CA ARG A 302 -3.79 36.86 58.36
C ARG A 302 -3.89 36.44 59.82
N LEU A 303 -4.04 35.14 60.09
CA LEU A 303 -4.09 34.63 61.46
C LEU A 303 -2.77 34.84 62.20
N HIS A 304 -1.63 34.59 61.55
CA HIS A 304 -0.32 34.87 62.13
C HIS A 304 -0.11 36.37 62.41
N GLN A 305 -0.55 37.26 61.51
CA GLN A 305 -0.49 38.70 61.73
C GLN A 305 -1.34 39.14 62.93
N GLN A 306 -2.52 38.55 63.12
CA GLN A 306 -3.37 38.81 64.28
C GLN A 306 -2.71 38.34 65.58
N TRP A 307 -2.06 37.17 65.59
CA TRP A 307 -1.34 36.68 66.76
C TRP A 307 -0.11 37.54 67.09
N GLU A 308 0.62 38.04 66.09
CA GLU A 308 1.74 38.97 66.31
C GLU A 308 1.29 40.34 66.83
N GLU A 309 0.09 40.81 66.45
CA GLU A 309 -0.52 42.03 66.99
C GLU A 309 -1.08 41.86 68.42
N GLU A 310 -1.48 40.64 68.81
CA GLU A 310 -1.96 40.32 70.16
C GLU A 310 -0.82 40.06 71.18
N GLU A 311 0.39 39.77 70.71
CA GLU A 311 1.59 39.55 71.55
C GLU A 311 2.44 40.81 71.78
N LEU A 312 2.09 41.96 71.18
CA LEU A 312 2.73 43.27 71.35
C LEU A 312 1.96 44.16 72.34
#